data_AF-A0A1Q7CXE9-F1
#
_entry.id   AF-A0A1Q7CXE9-F1
#
_cell.length_a   1.000
_cell.length_b   1.000
_cell.length_c   1.000
_cell.angle_alpha   90.00
_cell.angle_beta   90.00
_cell.angle_gamma   90.00
#
_symmetry.space_group_name_H-M   'P 1'
#
loop_
_entity.id
_entity.type
_entity.pdbx_description
1 polymer ?
#
loop_
_entity_poly.entity_id
_entity_poly.type
_entity_poly.pdbx_seq_one_letter_code
_entity_poly.pdbx_strand_id
1 'polypeptide(L)' 'MDFGNRTISDQNFSRIVALPKTALMNCGNPVKVNVKLIQEGDAKYIKLTPIEYQSLDGI' A
#
# COMPACT_ATOMS: atom_id res chain seq x y z
N MET A 1 2.25 -14.74 -5.66
CA MET A 1 0.81 -14.75 -5.31
C MET A 1 0.21 -13.52 -5.97
N ASP A 2 -0.73 -13.70 -6.90
CA ASP A 2 -1.43 -12.61 -7.58
C ASP A 2 -2.60 -12.15 -6.70
N PHE A 3 -2.70 -10.84 -6.44
CA PHE A 3 -3.76 -10.25 -5.60
C PHE A 3 -4.98 -9.78 -6.41
N GLY A 4 -4.97 -10.05 -7.72
CA GLY A 4 -6.07 -9.77 -8.64
C GLY A 4 -6.16 -8.30 -9.06
N ASN A 5 -7.05 -8.03 -10.00
CA ASN A 5 -7.35 -6.69 -10.49
C ASN A 5 -8.54 -6.09 -9.72
N ARG A 6 -8.45 -4.81 -9.33
CA ARG A 6 -9.58 -4.08 -8.73
C ARG A 6 -9.92 -2.85 -9.56
N THR A 7 -11.17 -2.75 -9.97
CA THR A 7 -11.70 -1.61 -10.70
C THR A 7 -12.03 -0.48 -9.73
N ILE A 8 -11.50 0.71 -9.99
CA ILE A 8 -11.92 1.94 -9.30
C ILE A 8 -13.19 2.42 -10.00
N SER A 9 -14.32 2.52 -9.29
CA SER A 9 -15.54 3.07 -9.89
C SER A 9 -15.50 4.61 -9.90
N ASP A 10 -15.95 5.20 -11.00
CA ASP A 10 -15.96 6.67 -11.20
C ASP A 10 -16.89 7.42 -10.22
N GLN A 11 -17.74 6.70 -9.49
CA GLN A 11 -18.63 7.27 -8.45
C GLN A 11 -17.96 7.40 -7.09
N ASN A 12 -16.74 6.90 -6.92
CA ASN A 12 -16.04 6.95 -5.64
C ASN A 12 -15.12 8.18 -5.58
N PHE A 13 -15.69 9.33 -5.21
CA PHE A 13 -14.95 10.59 -5.03
C PHE A 13 -13.78 10.50 -4.04
N SER A 14 -13.77 9.49 -3.17
CA SER A 14 -12.74 9.29 -2.16
C SER A 14 -11.44 8.67 -2.70
N ARG A 15 -11.42 8.15 -3.94
CA ARG A 15 -10.25 7.42 -4.52
C ARG A 15 -9.65 6.37 -3.57
N ILE A 16 -10.48 5.76 -2.71
CA ILE A 16 -10.05 4.75 -1.74
C ILE A 16 -9.82 3.42 -2.47
N VAL A 17 -8.62 2.86 -2.31
CA VAL A 17 -8.27 1.50 -2.74
C VAL A 17 -8.10 0.63 -1.51
N ALA A 18 -8.95 -0.39 -1.36
CA ALA A 18 -8.84 -1.35 -0.27
C ALA A 18 -7.80 -2.44 -0.60
N LEU A 19 -6.89 -2.68 0.34
CA LEU A 19 -5.85 -3.71 0.23
C LEU A 19 -6.31 -5.00 0.93
N PRO A 20 -5.99 -6.19 0.38
CA PRO A 20 -6.26 -7.45 1.07
C PRO A 20 -5.54 -7.52 2.42
N LYS A 21 -6.25 -7.97 3.47
CA LYS A 21 -5.69 -8.13 4.82
C LYS A 21 -4.43 -9.01 4.82
N THR A 22 -4.41 -10.07 4.02
CA THR A 22 -3.27 -10.98 3.87
C THR A 22 -2.03 -10.28 3.30
N ALA A 23 -2.20 -9.38 2.33
CA ALA A 23 -1.10 -8.59 1.78
C ALA A 23 -0.47 -7.68 2.85
N LEU A 24 -1.30 -7.04 3.67
CA LEU A 24 -0.83 -6.21 4.78
C LEU A 24 -0.15 -7.04 5.89
N MET A 25 -0.70 -8.20 6.24
CA MET A 25 -0.08 -9.10 7.23
C MET A 25 1.31 -9.57 6.78
N ASN A 26 1.50 -9.86 5.49
CA ASN A 26 2.80 -10.22 4.93
C ASN A 26 3.84 -9.08 5.01
N CYS A 27 3.39 -7.83 5.20
CA CYS A 27 4.24 -6.66 5.40
C CYS A 27 4.43 -6.28 6.88
N GLY A 28 4.13 -7.19 7.83
CA GLY A 28 4.27 -6.92 9.27
C GLY A 28 3.07 -6.21 9.90
N ASN A 29 1.89 -6.28 9.29
CA ASN A 29 0.65 -5.64 9.75
C ASN A 29 0.78 -4.11 10.00
N PRO A 30 1.20 -3.33 8.98
CA PRO A 30 1.46 -1.91 9.14
C PRO A 30 0.16 -1.11 9.31
N VAL A 31 0.18 -0.12 10.20
CA VAL A 31 -0.93 0.86 10.38
C VAL A 31 -0.76 2.07 9.44
N LYS A 32 0.47 2.37 9.03
CA LYS A 32 0.82 3.47 8.11
C LYS A 32 1.81 2.98 7.06
N VAL A 33 1.66 3.50 5.84
CA VAL A 33 2.54 3.20 4.71
C VAL A 33 2.94 4.48 3.97
N ASN A 34 4.15 4.49 3.42
CA ASN A 34 4.59 5.47 2.45
C ASN A 34 4.10 5.03 1.06
N VAL A 35 3.56 5.97 0.29
CA VAL A 35 2.99 5.73 -1.05
C VAL A 35 3.86 6.45 -2.07
N LYS A 36 4.39 5.71 -3.05
CA LYS A 36 5.19 6.28 -4.15
C LYS A 36 4.75 5.74 -5.50
N LEU A 37 4.79 6.59 -6.53
CA LEU A 37 4.69 6.14 -7.92
C LEU A 37 6.08 5.68 -8.37
N ILE A 38 6.17 4.46 -8.87
CA ILE A 38 7.39 3.93 -9.50
C ILE A 38 7.09 3.56 -10.95
N GLN A 39 8.12 3.62 -11.79
CA GLN A 39 8.05 3.21 -13.17
C GLN A 39 9.11 2.15 -13.42
N GLU A 40 8.70 1.01 -13.97
CA GLU A 40 9.59 -0.07 -14.40
C GLU A 40 9.30 -0.35 -15.88
N GLY A 41 10.23 0.06 -16.75
CA GLY A 41 9.99 0.08 -18.20
C GLY A 41 8.82 0.99 -18.56
N ASP A 42 7.85 0.43 -19.28
CA ASP A 42 6.61 1.11 -19.69
C ASP A 42 5.49 1.00 -18.65
N ALA A 43 5.67 0.21 -17.59
CA ALA A 43 4.66 0.00 -16.57
C ALA A 43 4.82 0.96 -15.38
N LYS A 44 3.69 1.46 -14.87
CA LYS A 44 3.63 2.33 -13.69
C LYS A 44 2.94 1.61 -12.55
N TYR A 45 3.55 1.65 -11.37
CA TYR A 45 3.05 0.97 -10.18
C TYR A 45 2.96 1.93 -9.00
N ILE A 46 1.99 1.69 -8.11
CA ILE A 46 1.94 2.31 -6.80
C ILE A 46 2.70 1.40 -5.83
N LYS A 47 3.85 1.85 -5.35
CA LYS A 47 4.62 1.16 -4.31
C LYS A 47 4.16 1.61 -2.93
N LEU A 48 3.86 0.65 -2.08
CA LEU A 48 3.51 0.85 -0.68
C LEU A 48 4.64 0.28 0.19
N THR A 49 5.20 1.10 1.08
CA THR A 49 6.23 0.67 2.03
C THR A 49 5.75 0.91 3.45
N PRO A 50 5.72 -0.11 4.34
CA PRO A 50 5.47 0.10 5.77
C PRO A 50 6.31 1.23 6.35
N ILE A 51 5.70 2.08 7.17
CA ILE A 51 6.45 3.02 8.01
C ILE A 51 6.59 2.34 9.36
N GLU A 52 7.82 1.97 9.73
CA GLU A 52 8.09 1.50 11.08
C GLU A 52 7.81 2.64 12.06
N TYR A 53 7.01 2.36 13.09
CA TYR A 53 7.00 3.21 14.26
C TYR A 53 8.35 2.99 14.95
N GLN A 54 9.28 3.95 14.85
CA GLN A 54 10.35 4.01 15.84
C GLN A 54 9.66 4.26 17.19
N SER A 55 9.56 3.24 18.02
CA SER A 55 9.33 3.44 19.45
C SER A 55 10.47 4.32 19.94
N LEU A 56 10.14 5.51 20.44
CA LEU A 56 11.05 6.37 21.18
C LEU A 56 11.35 5.73 22.54
N ASP A 57 11.94 4.53 22.55
CA ASP A 57 12.43 3.86 23.75
C ASP A 57 13.97 3.88 23.70
N GLY A 58 14.55 5.08 23.84
CA GLY A 58 16.01 5.22 23.78
C GLY A 58 16.62 6.60 24.00
N ILE A 59 15.94 7.55 24.64
CA ILE A 59 16.59 8.74 25.22
C ILE A 59 16.02 9.00 26.61
#